data_AF-A0A7M7PK91-F1
#
_entry.id   AF-A0A7M7PK91-F1
#
_cell.length_a   1.000
_cell.length_b   1.000
_cell.length_c   1.000
_cell.angle_alpha   90.00
_cell.angle_beta   90.00
_cell.angle_gamma   90.00
#
_symmetry.space_group_name_H-M   'P 1'
#
loop_
_entity.id
_entity.type
_entity.pdbx_description
1 polymer ?
#
loop_
_entity_poly.entity_id
_entity_poly.type
_entity_poly.pdbx_seq_one_letter_code
_entity_poly.pdbx_strand_id
1 'polypeptide(L)'
;MAKFTSSDGLFTKTVNVNETGVMISMTRRYDPDASDNVITWMKDGIEVLTSFDGQTQISFPNPIQTSDQGIYEIYYNNERNQNRGGLYRLIVRECPAGKWGPPECYGICDKCYNGGVCDDKSGLCICPNNFKGTNCLEICRNDGGNRFGLKCEFQCSYRNAATQCHWNLFCLPDPYGCSCDVGAHGLTCNTRKSSEVI
;
A
#
# COMPACT_ATOMS: atom_id res chain seq x y z
N MET A 1 -14.97 3.27 -16.29
CA MET A 1 -14.69 3.71 -14.90
C MET A 1 -14.57 2.49 -14.01
N ALA A 2 -13.70 2.54 -13.00
CA ALA A 2 -13.56 1.44 -12.04
C ALA A 2 -14.85 1.29 -11.21
N LYS A 3 -15.34 0.05 -11.10
CA LYS A 3 -16.52 -0.33 -10.32
C LYS A 3 -16.19 -0.51 -8.84
N PHE A 4 -14.92 -0.71 -8.50
CA PHE A 4 -14.43 -0.86 -7.14
C PHE A 4 -13.18 -0.01 -6.93
N THR A 5 -13.05 0.56 -5.75
CA THR A 5 -11.86 1.30 -5.33
C THR A 5 -11.52 0.98 -3.89
N SER A 6 -10.24 1.01 -3.50
CA SER A 6 -9.82 0.76 -2.11
C SER A 6 -10.58 1.62 -1.11
N SER A 7 -11.12 1.02 -0.05
CA SER A 7 -11.90 1.75 0.97
C SER A 7 -11.04 2.67 1.83
N ASP A 8 -9.77 2.31 2.05
CA ASP A 8 -8.78 3.09 2.81
C ASP A 8 -8.02 4.12 1.95
N GLY A 9 -8.30 4.17 0.65
CA GLY A 9 -7.59 5.03 -0.29
C GLY A 9 -6.13 4.64 -0.54
N LEU A 10 -5.75 3.39 -0.19
CA LEU A 10 -4.40 2.84 -0.39
C LEU A 10 -4.39 1.79 -1.51
N PHE A 11 -3.22 1.63 -2.15
CA PHE A 11 -3.03 0.64 -3.21
C PHE A 11 -2.29 -0.62 -2.74
N THR A 12 -1.54 -0.47 -1.66
CA THR A 12 -0.71 -1.52 -1.09
C THR A 12 -0.91 -1.55 0.41
N LYS A 13 -0.83 -2.73 1.01
CA LYS A 13 -0.72 -2.90 2.46
C LYS A 13 0.45 -3.81 2.77
N THR A 14 1.35 -3.31 3.60
CA THR A 14 2.45 -4.10 4.13
C THR A 14 2.08 -4.63 5.50
N VAL A 15 2.18 -5.94 5.67
CA VAL A 15 1.93 -6.65 6.92
C VAL A 15 3.11 -7.57 7.23
N ASN A 16 3.10 -8.19 8.41
CA ASN A 16 4.13 -9.12 8.85
C ASN A 16 3.61 -10.55 8.83
N VAL A 17 4.51 -11.52 8.66
CA VAL A 17 4.16 -12.92 8.90
C VAL A 17 3.60 -13.08 10.33
N ASN A 18 2.60 -13.94 10.46
CA ASN A 18 1.82 -14.21 11.68
C ASN A 18 0.97 -13.04 12.19
N GLU A 19 0.84 -11.95 11.44
CA GLU A 19 -0.10 -10.88 11.77
C GLU A 19 -1.55 -11.37 11.63
N THR A 20 -2.41 -11.05 12.60
CA THR A 20 -3.81 -11.48 12.66
C THR A 20 -4.76 -10.31 12.43
N GLY A 21 -5.98 -10.56 11.95
CA GLY A 21 -6.97 -9.51 11.74
C GLY A 21 -6.66 -8.62 10.53
N VAL A 22 -5.79 -9.10 9.63
CA VAL A 22 -5.52 -8.43 8.36
C VAL A 22 -6.77 -8.50 7.49
N MET A 23 -7.13 -7.37 6.91
CA MET A 23 -8.24 -7.25 5.97
C MET A 23 -7.87 -6.36 4.80
N ILE A 24 -8.42 -6.70 3.64
CA ILE A 24 -8.46 -5.88 2.41
C ILE A 24 -9.93 -5.48 2.20
N SER A 25 -10.20 -4.19 1.99
CA SER A 25 -11.56 -3.67 1.80
C SER A 25 -11.65 -2.77 0.57
N MET A 26 -12.70 -2.99 -0.20
CA MET A 26 -13.03 -2.22 -1.40
C MET A 26 -14.41 -1.59 -1.26
N THR A 27 -14.56 -0.41 -1.82
CA THR A 27 -15.81 0.33 -1.93
C THR A 27 -16.39 0.11 -3.32
N ARG A 28 -17.63 -0.39 -3.37
CA ARG A 28 -18.43 -0.47 -4.60
C ARG A 28 -18.81 0.94 -5.05
N ARG A 29 -18.46 1.30 -6.28
CA ARG A 29 -18.73 2.61 -6.90
C ARG A 29 -19.88 2.54 -7.89
N TYR A 30 -20.01 1.41 -8.59
CA TYR A 30 -21.04 1.20 -9.60
C TYR A 30 -21.58 -0.23 -9.53
N ASP A 31 -22.84 -0.37 -9.91
CA ASP A 31 -23.55 -1.64 -9.97
C ASP A 31 -23.08 -2.47 -11.19
N PRO A 32 -23.34 -3.79 -11.20
CA PRO A 32 -23.04 -4.62 -12.37
C PRO A 32 -23.90 -4.21 -13.57
N ASP A 33 -23.40 -4.49 -14.78
CA ASP A 33 -24.13 -4.20 -16.02
C ASP A 33 -25.30 -5.20 -16.22
N ALA A 34 -25.21 -6.38 -15.61
CA ALA A 34 -26.25 -7.42 -15.61
C ALA A 34 -26.72 -7.74 -14.17
N SER A 35 -28.00 -8.09 -14.01
CA SER A 35 -28.66 -8.28 -12.71
C SER A 35 -28.10 -9.41 -11.85
N ASP A 36 -27.48 -10.42 -12.48
CA ASP A 36 -27.11 -11.69 -11.80
C ASP A 36 -25.60 -11.82 -11.58
N ASN A 37 -24.88 -10.69 -11.59
CA ASN A 37 -23.43 -10.70 -11.53
C ASN A 37 -22.91 -10.69 -10.08
N VAL A 38 -22.19 -11.74 -9.70
CA VAL A 38 -21.64 -11.90 -8.35
C VAL A 38 -20.29 -11.18 -8.26
N ILE A 39 -20.03 -10.54 -7.12
CA ILE A 39 -18.71 -9.98 -6.80
C ILE A 39 -17.75 -11.15 -6.58
N THR A 40 -16.62 -11.15 -7.27
CA THR A 40 -15.62 -12.22 -7.22
C THR A 40 -14.25 -11.61 -6.95
N TRP A 41 -13.47 -12.33 -6.15
CA TRP A 41 -12.07 -12.02 -5.89
C TRP A 41 -11.16 -13.01 -6.60
N MET A 42 -10.07 -12.51 -7.16
CA MET A 42 -9.01 -13.31 -7.75
C MET A 42 -7.65 -12.86 -7.23
N LYS A 43 -6.80 -13.83 -6.92
CA LYS A 43 -5.43 -13.59 -6.50
C LYS A 43 -4.45 -13.91 -7.63
N ASP A 44 -3.54 -12.98 -7.87
CA ASP A 44 -2.45 -13.06 -8.85
C ASP A 44 -2.90 -13.41 -10.28
N GLY A 45 -4.16 -13.12 -10.60
CA GLY A 45 -4.74 -13.44 -11.91
C GLY A 45 -5.01 -14.92 -12.17
N ILE A 46 -4.84 -15.79 -11.17
CA ILE A 46 -4.89 -17.25 -11.31
C ILE A 46 -5.94 -17.88 -10.39
N GLU A 47 -5.91 -17.55 -9.09
CA GLU A 47 -6.71 -18.23 -8.08
C GLU A 47 -8.02 -17.47 -7.81
N VAL A 48 -9.16 -18.08 -8.09
CA VAL A 48 -10.48 -17.52 -7.73
C VAL A 48 -10.80 -17.85 -6.27
N LEU A 49 -11.06 -16.82 -5.46
CA LEU A 49 -11.30 -16.96 -4.02
C LEU A 49 -12.80 -17.04 -3.71
N THR A 50 -13.43 -18.16 -4.03
CA THR A 50 -14.89 -18.37 -3.92
C THR A 50 -15.44 -18.18 -2.50
N SER A 51 -14.62 -18.35 -1.46
CA SER A 51 -15.02 -18.09 -0.07
C SER A 51 -15.42 -16.63 0.21
N PHE A 52 -15.06 -15.70 -0.68
CA PHE A 52 -15.37 -14.27 -0.57
C PHE A 52 -16.39 -13.80 -1.62
N ASP A 53 -17.08 -14.71 -2.31
CA ASP A 53 -18.08 -14.34 -3.31
C ASP A 53 -19.18 -13.46 -2.68
N GLY A 54 -19.57 -12.41 -3.42
CA GLY A 54 -20.54 -11.41 -2.97
C GLY A 54 -20.00 -10.39 -1.95
N GLN A 55 -18.76 -10.54 -1.47
CA GLN A 55 -18.18 -9.67 -0.44
C GLN A 55 -17.26 -8.62 -1.06
N THR A 56 -17.31 -7.39 -0.55
CA THR A 56 -16.37 -6.31 -0.93
C THR A 56 -15.12 -6.27 -0.07
N GLN A 57 -14.93 -7.27 0.79
CA GLN A 57 -13.80 -7.36 1.71
C GLN A 57 -13.29 -8.80 1.80
N ILE A 58 -11.98 -8.94 1.99
CA ILE A 58 -11.30 -10.18 2.35
C ILE A 58 -10.83 -9.99 3.78
N SER A 59 -11.37 -10.79 4.70
CA SER A 59 -10.85 -10.92 6.06
C SER A 59 -10.07 -12.22 6.15
N PHE A 60 -8.77 -12.12 6.44
CA PHE A 60 -7.90 -13.29 6.51
C PHE A 60 -8.16 -14.04 7.82
N PRO A 61 -8.69 -15.28 7.76
CA PRO A 61 -9.14 -15.98 8.97
C PRO A 61 -7.98 -16.54 9.80
N ASN A 62 -6.83 -16.76 9.17
CA ASN A 62 -5.62 -17.30 9.79
C ASN A 62 -4.52 -16.24 9.84
N PRO A 63 -3.52 -16.38 10.74
CA PRO A 63 -2.36 -15.51 10.74
C PRO A 63 -1.66 -15.50 9.38
N ILE A 64 -1.37 -14.30 8.87
CA ILE A 64 -0.82 -14.08 7.53
C ILE A 64 0.48 -14.86 7.31
N GLN A 65 0.60 -15.53 6.18
CA GLN A 65 1.82 -16.20 5.73
C GLN A 65 2.37 -15.52 4.48
N THR A 66 3.64 -15.78 4.14
CA THR A 66 4.27 -15.25 2.93
C THR A 66 3.56 -15.71 1.66
N SER A 67 2.87 -16.85 1.71
CA SER A 67 2.00 -17.32 0.63
C SER A 67 0.79 -16.42 0.39
N ASP A 68 0.36 -15.61 1.37
CA ASP A 68 -0.79 -14.70 1.23
C ASP A 68 -0.42 -13.40 0.50
N GLN A 69 0.87 -13.12 0.29
CA GLN A 69 1.26 -11.98 -0.54
C GLN A 69 0.68 -12.11 -1.96
N GLY A 70 0.42 -10.98 -2.61
CA GLY A 70 -0.03 -10.97 -4.00
C GLY A 70 -0.87 -9.77 -4.37
N ILE A 71 -1.39 -9.80 -5.59
CA ILE A 71 -2.34 -8.84 -6.12
C ILE A 71 -3.74 -9.44 -6.02
N TYR A 72 -4.62 -8.76 -5.30
CA TYR A 72 -6.02 -9.10 -5.14
C TYR A 72 -6.86 -8.22 -6.06
N GLU A 73 -7.50 -8.87 -7.03
CA GLU A 73 -8.42 -8.27 -8.00
C GLU A 73 -9.86 -8.52 -7.55
N ILE A 74 -10.68 -7.48 -7.50
CA ILE A 74 -12.13 -7.58 -7.29
C ILE A 74 -12.87 -7.17 -8.56
N TYR A 75 -13.83 -7.95 -9.00
CA TYR A 75 -14.63 -7.67 -10.20
C TYR A 75 -16.00 -8.32 -10.08
N TYR A 76 -16.94 -7.96 -10.96
CA TYR A 76 -18.15 -8.76 -11.14
C TYR A 76 -17.86 -9.89 -12.14
N ASN A 77 -18.18 -11.14 -11.78
CA ASN A 77 -17.75 -12.36 -12.47
C ASN A 77 -17.76 -12.29 -14.01
N ASN A 78 -18.87 -11.84 -14.61
CA ASN A 78 -19.05 -11.77 -16.06
C ASN A 78 -18.47 -10.51 -16.73
N GLU A 79 -17.74 -9.67 -15.99
CA GLU A 79 -17.26 -8.35 -16.45
C GLU A 79 -15.75 -8.16 -16.25
N ARG A 80 -15.01 -9.22 -15.87
CA ARG A 80 -13.56 -9.13 -15.65
C ARG A 80 -12.82 -8.55 -16.86
N ASN A 81 -13.20 -9.00 -18.06
CA ASN A 81 -12.63 -8.57 -19.34
C ASN A 81 -12.82 -7.08 -19.66
N GLN A 82 -13.71 -6.37 -18.95
CA GLN A 82 -13.88 -4.93 -19.10
C GLN A 82 -12.76 -4.13 -18.42
N ASN A 83 -11.93 -4.75 -17.58
CA ASN A 83 -10.86 -4.11 -16.82
C ASN A 83 -11.37 -2.93 -15.95
N ARG A 84 -12.58 -3.08 -15.41
CA ARG A 84 -13.22 -2.11 -14.51
C ARG A 84 -13.21 -2.58 -13.05
N GLY A 85 -12.48 -3.64 -12.74
CA GLY A 85 -12.31 -4.13 -11.37
C GLY A 85 -11.51 -3.17 -10.48
N GLY A 86 -11.35 -3.55 -9.22
CA GLY A 86 -10.41 -2.94 -8.28
C GLY A 86 -9.19 -3.83 -8.08
N LEU A 87 -8.04 -3.22 -7.76
CA LEU A 87 -6.79 -3.92 -7.47
C LEU A 87 -6.25 -3.47 -6.12
N TYR A 88 -5.73 -4.41 -5.34
CA TYR A 88 -5.07 -4.14 -4.08
C TYR A 88 -3.90 -5.10 -3.89
N ARG A 89 -2.74 -4.60 -3.49
CA ARG A 89 -1.54 -5.44 -3.33
C ARG A 89 -1.24 -5.66 -1.85
N LEU A 90 -1.20 -6.92 -1.43
CA LEU A 90 -0.75 -7.30 -0.09
C LEU A 90 0.73 -7.69 -0.16
N ILE A 91 1.54 -7.05 0.69
CA ILE A 91 2.97 -7.30 0.82
C ILE A 91 3.19 -7.89 2.21
N VAL A 92 3.84 -9.05 2.27
CA VAL A 92 4.09 -9.76 3.54
C VAL A 92 5.59 -9.75 3.83
N ARG A 93 5.99 -9.14 4.94
CA ARG A 93 7.34 -9.24 5.49
C ARG A 93 7.56 -10.66 6.02
N GLU A 94 8.66 -11.30 5.63
CA GLU A 94 9.05 -12.66 6.01
C GLU A 94 9.40 -12.80 7.50
N CYS A 95 9.56 -11.68 8.21
CA CYS A 95 9.77 -11.63 9.64
C CYS A 95 8.58 -11.03 10.40
N PRO A 96 8.35 -11.46 11.66
CA PRO A 96 7.37 -10.82 12.54
C PRO A 96 7.67 -9.33 12.75
N ALA A 97 6.66 -8.60 13.24
CA ALA A 97 6.79 -7.17 13.51
C ALA A 97 8.02 -6.86 14.39
N GLY A 98 8.81 -5.87 13.98
CA GLY A 98 10.03 -5.45 14.68
C GLY A 98 11.25 -6.36 14.49
N LYS A 99 11.18 -7.38 13.62
CA LYS A 99 12.29 -8.29 13.33
C LYS A 99 12.73 -8.24 11.86
N TRP A 100 13.96 -8.68 11.61
CA TRP A 100 14.56 -8.86 10.30
C TRP A 100 15.59 -10.00 10.29
N GLY A 101 16.01 -10.42 9.10
CA GLY A 101 16.98 -11.48 8.86
C GLY A 101 16.32 -12.86 8.79
N PRO A 102 15.46 -13.14 7.80
CA PRO A 102 14.89 -14.46 7.60
C PRO A 102 15.98 -15.51 7.28
N PRO A 103 15.73 -16.80 7.54
CA PRO A 103 14.49 -17.34 8.09
C PRO A 103 14.36 -17.22 9.62
N GLU A 104 15.44 -16.97 10.36
CA GLU A 104 15.41 -16.99 11.83
C GLU A 104 14.87 -15.71 12.47
N CYS A 105 14.95 -14.57 11.78
CA CYS A 105 14.44 -13.29 12.23
C CYS A 105 15.02 -12.82 13.59
N TYR A 106 16.30 -13.10 13.82
CA TYR A 106 16.99 -12.69 15.06
C TYR A 106 17.32 -11.19 15.09
N GLY A 107 17.46 -10.57 13.91
CA GLY A 107 17.68 -9.14 13.78
C GLY A 107 16.53 -8.35 14.39
N ILE A 108 16.85 -7.25 15.09
CA ILE A 108 15.87 -6.31 15.63
C ILE A 108 15.86 -5.09 14.71
N CYS A 109 14.68 -4.71 14.23
CA CYS A 109 14.53 -3.50 13.44
C CYS A 109 14.73 -2.27 14.31
N ASP A 110 15.56 -1.35 13.83
CA ASP A 110 15.53 0.01 14.35
C ASP A 110 14.19 0.67 14.04
N LYS A 111 13.82 1.68 14.84
CA LYS A 111 12.58 2.40 14.62
C LYS A 111 12.70 3.28 13.37
N CYS A 112 11.91 2.95 12.34
CA CYS A 112 11.72 3.80 11.17
C CYS A 112 10.65 4.85 11.43
N TYR A 113 10.97 6.12 11.24
CA TYR A 113 10.07 7.25 11.50
C TYR A 113 9.36 7.71 10.21
N ASN A 114 8.39 8.62 10.37
CA ASN A 114 7.70 9.30 9.27
C ASN A 114 7.01 8.36 8.26
N GLY A 115 6.62 7.15 8.69
CA GLY A 115 6.01 6.14 7.82
C GLY A 115 7.03 5.27 7.07
N GLY A 116 8.31 5.33 7.43
CA GLY A 116 9.31 4.39 6.93
C GLY A 116 9.04 2.95 7.36
N VAL A 117 9.48 2.01 6.53
CA VAL A 117 9.29 0.56 6.76
C VAL A 117 10.66 -0.10 6.92
N CYS A 118 10.82 -0.91 7.95
CA CYS A 118 12.03 -1.71 8.12
C CYS A 118 12.05 -2.84 7.08
N ASP A 119 13.09 -2.90 6.28
CA ASP A 119 13.36 -4.02 5.39
C ASP A 119 13.61 -5.28 6.21
N ASP A 120 12.80 -6.31 5.98
CA ASP A 120 12.88 -7.58 6.69
C ASP A 120 14.13 -8.38 6.34
N LYS A 121 14.83 -8.06 5.25
CA LYS A 121 16.07 -8.74 4.84
C LYS A 121 17.33 -8.11 5.43
N SER A 122 17.44 -6.79 5.41
CA SER A 122 18.63 -6.05 5.80
C SER A 122 18.52 -5.33 7.15
N GLY A 123 17.30 -5.14 7.67
CA GLY A 123 17.04 -4.33 8.86
C GLY A 123 17.10 -2.82 8.63
N LEU A 124 17.38 -2.37 7.41
CA LEU A 124 17.47 -0.95 7.06
C LEU A 124 16.07 -0.34 6.83
N CYS A 125 15.90 0.94 7.16
CA CYS A 125 14.65 1.64 6.87
C CYS A 125 14.56 2.06 5.39
N ILE A 126 13.43 1.76 4.77
CA ILE A 126 13.02 2.33 3.48
C ILE A 126 12.17 3.57 3.78
N CYS A 127 12.69 4.73 3.39
CA CYS A 127 12.07 6.02 3.74
C CYS A 127 11.08 6.50 2.67
N PRO A 128 9.94 7.10 3.09
CA PRO A 128 9.04 7.79 2.17
C PRO A 128 9.77 8.90 1.43
N ASN A 129 9.13 9.38 0.36
CA ASN A 129 9.58 10.61 -0.27
C ASN A 129 9.59 11.77 0.75
N ASN A 130 10.48 12.74 0.53
CA ASN A 130 10.81 13.84 1.45
C ASN A 130 11.53 13.46 2.77
N PHE A 131 11.81 12.18 3.03
CA PHE A 131 12.59 11.76 4.20
C PHE A 131 13.78 10.89 3.80
N LYS A 132 14.87 10.96 4.57
CA LYS A 132 16.09 10.18 4.38
C LYS A 132 16.79 9.90 5.71
N GLY A 133 17.99 9.31 5.64
CA GLY A 133 18.77 8.88 6.79
C GLY A 133 18.42 7.46 7.21
N THR A 134 19.22 6.90 8.13
CA THR A 134 19.12 5.48 8.52
C THR A 134 17.78 5.11 9.16
N ASN A 135 17.07 6.08 9.76
CA ASN A 135 15.79 5.88 10.42
C ASN A 135 14.68 6.82 9.92
N CYS A 136 14.88 7.46 8.76
CA CYS A 136 13.90 8.36 8.12
C CYS A 136 13.51 9.61 8.93
N LEU A 137 14.33 10.04 9.89
CA LEU A 137 14.11 11.30 10.63
C LEU A 137 14.58 12.54 9.86
N GLU A 138 15.55 12.40 8.97
CA GLU A 138 16.11 13.54 8.27
C GLU A 138 15.16 13.99 7.15
N ILE A 139 14.78 15.28 7.15
CA ILE A 139 13.84 15.84 6.20
C ILE A 139 14.60 16.42 5.02
N CYS A 140 14.21 16.08 3.79
CA CYS A 140 14.81 16.62 2.56
C CYS A 140 14.60 18.13 2.43
N ARG A 141 13.40 18.60 2.80
CA ARG A 141 12.99 20.00 2.80
C ARG A 141 12.18 20.33 4.03
N ASN A 142 12.58 21.36 4.76
CA ASN A 142 11.91 21.79 5.98
C ASN A 142 10.45 22.24 5.73
N ASP A 143 10.14 22.72 4.53
CA ASP A 143 8.78 23.08 4.12
C ASP A 143 7.95 21.90 3.57
N GLY A 144 8.54 20.70 3.50
CA GLY A 144 7.90 19.47 3.03
C GLY A 144 7.95 19.27 1.52
N GLY A 145 7.71 18.03 1.09
CA GLY A 145 7.46 17.62 -0.30
C GLY A 145 8.52 18.02 -1.35
N ASN A 146 8.15 17.90 -2.63
CA ASN A 146 8.97 18.21 -3.82
C ASN A 146 10.37 17.58 -3.91
N ARG A 147 10.76 16.69 -2.99
CA ARG A 147 12.02 15.95 -3.01
C ARG A 147 11.74 14.47 -2.81
N PHE A 148 12.44 13.64 -3.56
CA PHE A 148 12.36 12.19 -3.46
C PHE A 148 13.68 11.55 -3.91
N GLY A 149 13.76 10.23 -3.76
CA GLY A 149 15.01 9.47 -3.92
C GLY A 149 15.68 9.22 -2.58
N LEU A 150 16.57 8.24 -2.55
CA LEU A 150 17.24 7.76 -1.34
C LEU A 150 18.01 8.86 -0.61
N LYS A 151 18.52 9.84 -1.36
CA LYS A 151 19.31 10.97 -0.89
C LYS A 151 18.63 12.32 -1.19
N CYS A 152 17.33 12.33 -1.48
CA CYS A 152 16.58 13.53 -1.89
C CYS A 152 17.10 14.18 -3.19
N GLU A 153 17.69 13.40 -4.07
CA GLU A 153 18.40 13.86 -5.26
C GLU A 153 17.45 14.27 -6.40
N PHE A 154 16.18 13.88 -6.33
CA PHE A 154 15.18 14.18 -7.34
C PHE A 154 14.13 15.17 -6.83
N GLN A 155 13.46 15.84 -7.77
CA GLN A 155 12.39 16.78 -7.49
C GLN A 155 11.24 16.63 -8.49
N CYS A 156 10.00 16.82 -8.03
CA CYS A 156 8.83 16.72 -8.91
C CYS A 156 8.73 17.93 -9.85
N SER A 157 9.21 19.09 -9.41
CA SER A 157 9.22 20.32 -10.20
C SER A 157 10.39 21.23 -9.80
N TYR A 158 10.86 22.03 -10.75
CA TYR A 158 11.79 23.15 -10.50
C TYR A 158 11.16 24.28 -9.70
N ARG A 159 9.82 24.32 -9.61
CA ARG A 159 9.13 25.22 -8.68
C ARG A 159 9.36 24.73 -7.26
N ASN A 160 9.90 25.58 -6.40
CA ASN A 160 10.22 25.21 -5.01
C ASN A 160 9.00 25.17 -4.07
N ALA A 161 7.80 24.85 -4.54
CA ALA A 161 6.65 24.65 -3.65
C ALA A 161 6.63 23.22 -3.10
N ALA A 162 6.23 23.03 -1.84
CA ALA A 162 6.17 21.71 -1.20
C ALA A 162 5.22 20.76 -1.93
N THR A 163 4.04 21.26 -2.33
CA THR A 163 2.94 20.48 -2.89
C THR A 163 3.12 20.03 -4.34
N GLN A 164 4.30 20.25 -4.93
CA GLN A 164 4.55 19.90 -6.34
C GLN A 164 4.57 18.39 -6.59
N CYS A 165 4.79 17.57 -5.55
CA CYS A 165 4.68 16.12 -5.65
C CYS A 165 3.27 15.60 -5.36
N HIS A 166 2.31 16.46 -4.97
CA HIS A 166 0.90 16.04 -4.94
C HIS A 166 0.51 15.54 -6.34
N TRP A 167 -0.47 14.65 -6.40
CA TRP A 167 -0.89 13.90 -7.58
C TRP A 167 0.00 12.72 -7.99
N ASN A 168 1.19 12.58 -7.39
CA ASN A 168 2.05 11.43 -7.64
C ASN A 168 1.87 10.36 -6.55
N LEU A 169 1.73 9.12 -7.00
CA LEU A 169 1.85 7.93 -6.17
C LEU A 169 3.30 7.44 -6.25
N PHE A 170 3.98 7.35 -5.10
CA PHE A 170 5.34 6.84 -4.99
C PHE A 170 5.29 5.38 -4.56
N CYS A 171 5.82 4.49 -5.39
CA CYS A 171 6.03 3.09 -5.04
C CYS A 171 7.52 2.84 -4.86
N LEU A 172 7.89 2.33 -3.69
CA LEU A 172 9.28 2.06 -3.31
C LEU A 172 9.50 0.53 -3.25
N PRO A 173 10.76 0.07 -3.13
CA PRO A 173 11.04 -1.35 -2.99
C PRO A 173 10.25 -1.98 -1.84
N ASP A 174 9.86 -3.24 -2.01
CA ASP A 174 9.31 -4.01 -0.91
C ASP A 174 10.33 -4.07 0.23
N PRO A 175 9.87 -3.99 1.49
CA PRO A 175 8.48 -4.06 1.93
C PRO A 175 7.70 -2.74 2.02
N TYR A 176 8.16 -1.62 1.46
CA TYR A 176 7.48 -0.33 1.66
C TYR A 176 6.08 -0.24 1.01
N GLY A 177 5.95 -0.70 -0.24
CA GLY A 177 4.72 -0.56 -1.01
C GLY A 177 4.60 0.80 -1.69
N CYS A 178 3.42 1.42 -1.65
CA CYS A 178 3.12 2.68 -2.31
C CYS A 178 2.43 3.68 -1.37
N SER A 179 2.79 4.95 -1.49
CA SER A 179 2.19 6.06 -0.74
C SER A 179 2.15 7.34 -1.57
N CYS A 180 1.24 8.25 -1.22
CA CYS A 180 1.26 9.61 -1.75
C CYS A 180 2.40 10.44 -1.16
N ASP A 181 2.62 11.63 -1.73
CA ASP A 181 3.47 12.67 -1.13
C ASP A 181 3.04 13.02 0.30
N VAL A 182 3.98 13.53 1.10
CA VAL A 182 3.71 13.97 2.46
C VAL A 182 2.60 15.03 2.45
N GLY A 183 1.64 14.92 3.37
CA GLY A 183 0.49 15.84 3.41
C GLY A 183 -0.59 15.59 2.35
N ALA A 184 -0.43 14.60 1.47
CA ALA A 184 -1.44 14.19 0.51
C ALA A 184 -1.97 12.77 0.81
N HIS A 185 -3.20 12.48 0.39
CA HIS A 185 -3.81 11.16 0.46
C HIS A 185 -4.90 10.97 -0.60
N GLY A 186 -5.51 9.78 -0.57
CA GLY A 186 -6.53 9.35 -1.52
C GLY A 186 -5.94 8.75 -2.79
N LEU A 187 -6.80 8.12 -3.58
CA LEU A 187 -6.43 7.37 -4.79
C LEU A 187 -5.67 8.19 -5.83
N THR A 188 -5.89 9.50 -5.85
CA THR A 188 -5.25 10.44 -6.79
C THR A 188 -4.20 11.32 -6.13
N CYS A 189 -3.86 11.09 -4.86
CA CYS A 189 -2.84 11.84 -4.11
C CYS A 189 -3.01 13.37 -4.16
N ASN A 190 -4.24 13.87 -4.27
CA ASN A 190 -4.55 15.29 -4.43
C ASN A 190 -5.34 15.86 -3.24
N THR A 191 -5.82 15.00 -2.35
CA THR A 191 -6.58 15.41 -1.17
C THR A 191 -5.59 15.75 -0.07
N ARG A 192 -5.67 16.99 0.45
CA ARG A 192 -4.78 17.44 1.51
C ARG A 192 -5.17 16.77 2.83
N LYS A 193 -4.20 16.28 3.58
CA LYS A 193 -4.41 15.90 4.99
C LYS A 193 -4.62 17.20 5.77
N SER A 194 -5.74 17.32 6.50
CA SER A 194 -5.95 18.48 7.39
C SER A 194 -5.01 18.38 8.59
N SER A 195 -4.58 19.54 9.09
CA SER A 195 -3.59 19.69 10.17
C SER A 195 -4.07 19.25 11.57
N GLU A 196 -5.16 18.48 11.67
CA GLU A 196 -5.85 18.20 12.95
C GLU A 196 -5.63 16.79 13.50
N VAL A 197 -4.74 15.99 12.91
CA VAL A 197 -4.33 14.72 13.50
C VAL A 197 -2.80 14.61 13.44
N ILE A 198 -2.16 15.16 14.47
CA ILE A 198 -0.80 14.83 14.91
C ILE A 198 -0.93 14.07 16.22
#